data_AF-A0A7C3PI59-F1
#
_entry.id   AF-A0A7C3PI59-F1
#
_cell.length_a   1.000
_cell.length_b   1.000
_cell.length_c   1.000
_cell.angle_alpha   90.00
_cell.angle_beta   90.00
_cell.angle_gamma   90.00
#
_symmetry.space_group_name_H-M   'P 1'
#
loop_
_entity.id
_entity.type
_entity.pdbx_description
1 polymer ?
#
loop_
_entity_poly.entity_id
_entity_poly.type
_entity_poly.pdbx_seq_one_letter_code
_entity_poly.pdbx_strand_id
1 'polypeptide(L)'
;MDRLLEAIARDPDDFIVPVFMFSAMFIIGLVAVIGGFITTVITTRQREQTRREIAAYVAEGSMPPEVAERMLTAEPPRSKKKGCC
;
A
#
# COMPACT_ATOMS: atom_id res chain seq x y z
N MET A 1 -2.55 -17.74 39.46
CA MET A 1 -2.31 -16.56 38.62
C MET A 1 -1.74 -15.39 39.42
N ASP A 2 -1.80 -15.47 40.76
CA ASP A 2 -1.34 -14.43 41.67
C ASP A 2 0.18 -14.25 41.66
N ARG A 3 0.96 -15.33 41.45
CA ARG A 3 2.42 -15.23 41.28
C ARG A 3 2.89 -14.58 39.99
N LEU A 4 2.05 -14.59 38.95
CA LEU A 4 2.32 -13.87 37.70
C LEU A 4 2.09 -12.37 37.88
N LEU A 5 1.04 -11.98 38.61
CA LEU A 5 0.77 -10.60 38.98
C LEU A 5 1.85 -10.03 39.90
N GLU A 6 2.35 -10.83 40.84
CA GLU A 6 3.39 -10.42 41.80
C GLU A 6 4.77 -10.23 41.13
N ALA A 7 5.06 -10.96 40.05
CA ALA A 7 6.28 -10.79 39.26
C ALA A 7 6.24 -9.55 38.35
N ILE A 8 5.07 -9.21 37.77
CA ILE A 8 4.90 -8.01 36.93
C ILE A 8 4.90 -6.73 37.77
N ALA A 9 4.42 -6.80 39.01
CA ALA A 9 4.32 -5.65 39.92
C ALA A 9 5.65 -5.23 40.58
N ARG A 10 6.70 -6.07 40.51
CA ARG A 10 7.96 -5.82 41.23
C ARG A 10 8.91 -4.88 40.48
N ASP A 11 8.97 -4.98 39.15
CA ASP A 11 9.79 -4.13 38.27
C ASP A 11 9.02 -3.86 36.96
N PRO A 12 8.08 -2.90 36.93
CA PRO A 12 7.25 -2.63 35.77
C PRO A 12 8.06 -2.18 34.54
N ASP A 13 9.20 -1.51 34.74
CA ASP A 13 9.95 -0.87 33.66
C ASP A 13 10.68 -1.88 32.75
N ASP A 14 11.18 -3.00 33.29
CA ASP A 14 11.94 -4.00 32.53
C ASP A 14 11.07 -4.84 31.59
N PHE A 15 9.78 -5.00 31.89
CA PHE A 15 8.85 -5.76 31.06
C PHE A 15 8.04 -4.87 30.11
N ILE A 16 7.64 -3.68 30.55
CA ILE A 16 6.78 -2.78 29.77
C ILE A 16 7.52 -2.28 28.53
N VAL A 17 8.74 -1.77 28.68
CA VAL A 17 9.49 -1.14 27.58
C VAL A 17 9.70 -2.09 26.37
N PRO A 18 10.20 -3.33 26.53
CA PRO A 18 10.39 -4.22 25.38
C PRO A 18 9.06 -4.64 24.75
N VAL A 19 8.03 -4.95 25.54
CA VAL A 19 6.71 -5.37 25.03
C VAL A 19 6.06 -4.26 24.20
N PHE A 20 6.13 -3.01 24.66
CA PHE A 20 5.61 -1.87 23.91
C PHE A 20 6.41 -1.60 22.63
N MET A 21 7.75 -1.74 22.64
CA MET A 21 8.55 -1.59 21.42
C MET A 21 8.19 -2.64 20.36
N PHE A 22 8.12 -3.91 20.73
CA PHE A 22 7.82 -4.98 19.78
C PHE A 22 6.39 -4.88 19.23
N SER A 23 5.41 -4.57 20.10
CA SER A 23 4.02 -4.39 19.64
C SER A 23 3.86 -3.19 18.71
N ALA A 24 4.49 -2.05 19.01
CA ALA A 24 4.43 -0.88 18.14
C ALA A 24 5.06 -1.15 16.76
N MET A 25 6.25 -1.79 16.72
CA MET A 25 6.91 -2.14 15.46
C MET A 25 6.09 -3.14 14.64
N PHE A 26 5.48 -4.11 15.30
CA PHE A 26 4.61 -5.09 14.63
C PHE A 26 3.40 -4.43 13.96
N ILE A 27 2.73 -3.51 14.67
CA ILE A 27 1.56 -2.79 14.13
C ILE A 27 1.95 -1.94 12.92
N ILE A 28 3.05 -1.20 13.00
CA ILE A 28 3.53 -0.36 11.89
C ILE A 28 3.86 -1.23 10.66
N GLY A 29 4.56 -2.35 10.87
CA GLY A 29 4.87 -3.30 9.81
C GLY A 29 3.61 -3.87 9.15
N LEU A 30 2.62 -4.25 9.95
CA LEU A 30 1.35 -4.78 9.46
C LEU A 30 0.60 -3.75 8.58
N VAL A 31 0.52 -2.49 9.03
CA VAL A 31 -0.14 -1.42 8.27
C VAL A 31 0.59 -1.16 6.95
N ALA A 32 1.92 -1.14 6.95
CA ALA A 32 2.71 -0.92 5.73
C ALA A 32 2.49 -2.04 4.70
N VAL A 33 2.45 -3.30 5.15
CA VAL A 33 2.22 -4.47 4.29
C VAL A 33 0.82 -4.40 3.67
N ILE A 34 -0.22 -4.17 4.48
CA ILE A 34 -1.60 -4.06 4.02
C ILE A 34 -1.75 -2.90 3.04
N GLY A 35 -1.18 -1.73 3.36
CA GLY A 35 -1.19 -0.56 2.47
C GLY A 35 -0.53 -0.84 1.12
N GLY A 36 0.59 -1.58 1.11
CA GLY A 36 1.26 -2.01 -0.12
C GLY A 36 0.39 -2.92 -0.99
N PHE A 37 -0.29 -3.91 -0.38
CA PHE A 37 -1.20 -4.79 -1.09
C PHE A 37 -2.40 -4.04 -1.68
N ILE A 38 -3.04 -3.17 -0.88
CA ILE A 38 -4.19 -2.38 -1.33
C ILE A 38 -3.81 -1.51 -2.53
N THR A 39 -2.66 -0.83 -2.45
CA THR A 39 -2.17 0.03 -3.56
C THR A 39 -1.99 -0.78 -4.84
N THR A 40 -1.44 -1.99 -4.72
CA THR A 40 -1.24 -2.87 -5.87
C THR A 40 -2.58 -3.29 -6.49
N VAL A 41 -3.55 -3.68 -5.68
CA VAL A 41 -4.88 -4.08 -6.15
C VAL A 41 -5.65 -2.91 -6.78
N ILE A 42 -5.58 -1.72 -6.19
CA ILE A 42 -6.26 -0.54 -6.75
C ILE A 42 -5.64 -0.18 -8.10
N THR A 43 -4.31 -0.15 -8.21
CA THR A 43 -3.64 0.23 -9.47
C THR A 43 -3.92 -0.75 -10.61
N THR A 44 -3.99 -2.06 -10.34
CA THR A 44 -4.38 -3.04 -11.36
C THR A 44 -5.82 -2.86 -11.81
N ARG A 45 -6.75 -2.68 -10.86
CA ARG A 45 -8.16 -2.43 -11.17
C ARG A 45 -8.38 -1.16 -11.98
N GLN A 46 -7.70 -0.08 -11.60
CA GLN A 46 -7.78 1.19 -12.32
C GLN A 46 -7.29 1.03 -13.77
N ARG A 47 -6.17 0.32 -13.99
CA ARG A 47 -5.67 0.04 -15.35
C ARG A 47 -6.66 -0.76 -16.19
N GLU A 48 -7.33 -1.75 -15.60
CA GLU A 48 -8.35 -2.53 -16.30
C GLU A 48 -9.60 -1.70 -16.61
N GLN A 49 -10.05 -0.86 -15.67
CA GLN A 49 -11.18 0.05 -15.87
C GLN A 49 -10.89 1.06 -16.97
N THR A 50 -9.75 1.75 -16.93
CA THR A 50 -9.35 2.71 -17.96
C THR A 50 -9.26 2.05 -19.34
N ARG A 51 -8.77 0.82 -19.45
CA ARG A 51 -8.75 0.07 -20.74
C ARG A 51 -10.16 -0.17 -21.29
N ARG A 52 -11.13 -0.49 -20.42
CA ARG A 52 -12.53 -0.69 -20.83
C ARG A 52 -13.20 0.61 -21.25
N GLU A 53 -12.93 1.69 -20.53
CA GLU A 53 -13.44 3.02 -20.85
C GLU A 53 -12.88 3.53 -22.18
N ILE A 54 -11.58 3.39 -22.41
CA ILE A 54 -10.95 3.74 -23.69
C ILE A 54 -11.57 2.94 -24.84
N ALA A 55 -11.79 1.64 -24.66
CA ALA A 55 -12.43 0.81 -25.68
C ALA A 55 -13.86 1.28 -25.99
N ALA A 56 -14.62 1.70 -24.97
CA ALA A 56 -15.95 2.28 -25.16
C ALA A 56 -15.88 3.60 -25.94
N TYR A 57 -14.96 4.51 -25.59
CA TYR A 57 -14.80 5.79 -26.30
C TYR A 57 -14.38 5.62 -27.78
N VAL A 58 -13.56 4.61 -28.07
CA VAL A 58 -13.21 4.26 -29.45
C VAL A 58 -14.42 3.68 -30.19
N ALA A 59 -15.21 2.80 -29.54
CA ALA A 59 -16.42 2.22 -30.13
C ALA A 59 -17.53 3.26 -30.36
N GLU A 60 -17.65 4.25 -29.48
CA GLU A 60 -18.55 5.40 -29.61
C GLU A 60 -18.06 6.42 -30.64
N GLY A 61 -16.79 6.34 -31.07
CA GLY A 61 -16.17 7.28 -31.99
C GLY A 61 -15.82 8.63 -31.37
N SER A 62 -15.91 8.77 -30.04
CA SER A 62 -15.53 9.98 -29.31
C SER A 62 -14.02 10.11 -29.12
N MET A 63 -13.26 9.04 -29.39
CA MET A 63 -11.80 9.03 -29.38
C MET A 63 -11.25 8.28 -30.61
N PRO A 64 -10.29 8.87 -31.36
CA PRO A 64 -9.66 8.17 -32.48
C PRO A 64 -8.75 7.02 -32.00
N PRO A 65 -8.69 5.88 -32.70
CA PRO A 65 -7.92 4.70 -32.30
C PRO A 65 -6.43 4.99 -32.08
N GLU A 66 -5.84 5.88 -32.88
CA GLU A 66 -4.42 6.22 -32.81
C GLU A 66 -4.07 6.96 -31.51
N VAL A 67 -5.02 7.72 -30.97
CA VAL A 67 -4.88 8.39 -29.67
C VAL A 67 -5.04 7.38 -28.54
N ALA A 68 -6.00 6.47 -28.65
CA ALA A 68 -6.20 5.38 -27.69
C ALA A 68 -4.95 4.50 -27.58
N GLU A 69 -4.33 4.12 -28.70
CA GLU A 69 -3.06 3.37 -28.73
C GLU A 69 -1.96 4.11 -27.98
N ARG A 70 -1.79 5.42 -28.25
CA ARG A 70 -0.79 6.25 -27.56
C ARG A 70 -1.05 6.35 -26.05
N MET A 71 -2.31 6.47 -25.62
CA MET A 71 -2.67 6.51 -24.20
C MET A 71 -2.38 5.18 -23.50
N LEU A 72 -2.68 4.05 -24.13
CA LEU A 72 -2.43 2.72 -23.58
C LEU A 72 -0.94 2.39 -23.49
N THR A 73 -0.13 2.96 -24.38
CA THR A 73 1.32 2.71 -24.46
C THR A 73 2.15 3.76 -23.70
N ALA A 74 1.52 4.84 -23.22
CA ALA A 74 2.20 5.86 -22.44
C ALA A 74 2.67 5.30 -21.08
N GLU A 75 3.97 5.04 -20.95
CA GLU A 75 4.55 4.76 -19.65
C GLU A 75 4.62 6.05 -18.81
N PRO A 76 4.21 6.01 -17.52
CA PRO A 76 4.44 7.15 -16.65
C PRO A 76 5.94 7.42 -16.57
N PRO A 77 6.39 8.69 -16.57
CA PRO A 77 7.81 9.00 -16.46
C PRO A 77 8.36 8.33 -15.20
N ARG A 78 9.44 7.55 -15.35
CA ARG A 78 10.16 6.96 -14.20
C ARG A 78 10.67 8.11 -13.33
N SER A 79 9.86 8.48 -12.33
CA SER A 79 10.30 9.32 -11.22
C SER A 79 11.41 8.56 -10.51
N LYS A 80 12.67 8.97 -10.73
CA LYS A 80 13.81 8.54 -9.91
C LYS A 80 13.43 8.88 -8.47
N LYS A 81 13.04 7.89 -7.66
CA LYS A 81 12.98 8.05 -6.21
C LYS A 81 14.38 8.48 -5.74
N LYS A 82 14.55 9.76 -5.45
CA LYS A 82 15.68 10.21 -4.63
C LYS A 82 15.41 9.62 -3.25
N GLY A 83 16.19 8.61 -2.87
CA GLY A 83 16.21 8.15 -1.49
C GLY A 83 16.52 9.36 -0.62
N CYS A 84 15.63 9.66 0.33
CA CYS A 84 15.97 10.61 1.38
C CYS A 84 16.97 9.88 2.28
N CYS A 85 18.17 10.46 2.35
CA CYS A 85 19.20 10.11 3.31
C CYS A 85 18.68 10.21 4.74
#